data_AF-J7M2W2-F1
#
_entry.id   AF-J7M2W2-F1
#
_cell.length_a   1.000
_cell.length_b   1.000
_cell.length_c   1.000
_cell.angle_alpha   90.00
_cell.angle_beta   90.00
_cell.angle_gamma   90.00
#
_symmetry.space_group_name_H-M   'P 1'
#
loop_
_entity.id
_entity.type
_entity.pdbx_description
1 polymer ?
#
loop_
_entity_poly.entity_id
_entity_poly.type
_entity_poly.pdbx_seq_one_letter_code
_entity_poly.pdbx_strand_id
1 'polypeptide(L)' 'WNFLILLSWFDSYMKSYEYMDQFRLLDVDNRVILPFLTRIRLLVTSFDVIHSWTIPSIGVKVDSLPGR' A
#
# COMPACT_ATOMS: atom_id res chain seq x y z
N TRP A 1 3.96 -4.11 2.76
CA TRP A 1 2.74 -4.45 1.99
C TRP A 1 3.13 -5.08 0.68
N ASN A 2 2.55 -6.22 0.31
CA ASN A 2 2.73 -6.81 -1.01
C ASN A 2 1.61 -6.32 -1.94
N PHE A 3 1.95 -5.96 -3.17
CA PHE A 3 0.99 -5.53 -4.17
C PHE A 3 1.09 -6.39 -5.42
N LEU A 4 -0.07 -6.81 -5.92
CA LEU A 4 -0.22 -7.40 -7.24
C LEU A 4 -1.01 -6.44 -8.12
N ILE A 5 -0.37 -5.91 -9.16
CA ILE A 5 -1.00 -5.04 -10.16
C ILE A 5 -0.77 -5.66 -11.52
N LEU A 6 -1.86 -5.93 -12.25
CA LEU A 6 -1.82 -6.62 -13.55
C LEU A 6 -1.10 -7.98 -13.45
N LEU A 7 0.16 -8.05 -13.89
CA LEU A 7 1.00 -9.25 -13.89
C LEU A 7 2.32 -9.06 -13.12
N SER A 8 2.47 -7.94 -12.41
CA SER A 8 3.66 -7.63 -11.60
C SER A 8 3.31 -7.68 -10.12
N TRP A 9 4.12 -8.40 -9.34
CA TRP A 9 4.12 -8.31 -7.88
C TRP A 9 5.32 -7.52 -7.39
N PHE A 10 5.19 -6.88 -6.23
CA PHE A 10 6.33 -6.33 -5.50
C PHE A 10 5.98 -6.12 -4.03
N ASP A 11 7.02 -6.07 -3.20
CA ASP A 11 6.90 -5.67 -1.81
C ASP A 11 7.21 -4.19 -1.63
N SER A 12 6.50 -3.57 -0.70
CA SER A 12 6.63 -2.17 -0.31
C SER A 12 6.92 -2.10 1.19
N TYR A 13 8.13 -1.65 1.53
CA TYR A 13 8.64 -1.47 2.88
C TYR A 13 8.92 0.00 3.17
N MET A 14 8.81 0.37 4.45
CA MET A 14 9.16 1.71 4.92
C MET A 14 10.66 1.96 4.70
N LYS A 15 11.00 3.11 4.13
CA LYS A 15 12.40 3.51 3.99
C LYS A 15 12.98 3.91 5.35
N SER A 16 14.26 3.58 5.54
CA SER A 16 15.06 4.23 6.57
C SER A 16 15.17 5.72 6.28
N TYR A 17 15.14 6.55 7.32
CA TYR A 17 15.25 8.00 7.16
C TYR A 17 16.72 8.37 6.96
N GLU A 18 17.11 8.54 5.70
CA GLU A 18 18.52 8.76 5.30
C GLU A 18 18.77 10.15 4.73
N TYR A 19 17.77 10.77 4.09
CA TYR A 19 17.92 12.04 3.38
C TYR A 19 16.94 13.09 3.88
N MET A 20 17.33 14.37 3.80
CA MET A 20 16.52 15.52 4.25
C MET A 20 15.18 15.65 3.49
N ASP A 21 15.10 15.15 2.25
CA ASP A 21 13.92 15.29 1.38
C ASP A 21 12.89 14.16 1.54
N GLN A 22 13.03 13.30 2.56
CA GLN A 22 12.13 12.18 2.81
C GLN A 22 11.11 12.49 3.91
N PHE A 23 9.89 11.99 3.76
CA PHE A 23 8.91 12.01 4.84
C PHE A 23 9.19 10.86 5.81
N ARG A 24 9.67 11.21 7.00
CA ARG A 24 9.95 10.25 8.09
C ARG A 24 8.70 9.42 8.40
N LEU A 25 8.85 8.08 8.36
CA LEU A 25 7.79 7.07 8.58
C LEU A 25 6.67 7.01 7.52
N LEU A 26 6.73 7.79 6.44
CA LEU A 26 5.71 7.78 5.40
C LEU A 26 6.25 7.30 4.05
N ASP A 27 7.53 7.53 3.77
CA ASP A 27 8.13 7.06 2.52
C ASP A 27 8.39 5.55 2.51
N VAL A 28 8.20 4.97 1.33
CA VAL A 28 8.41 3.55 1.03
C VAL A 28 9.37 3.36 -0.12
N ASP A 29 10.01 2.19 -0.19
CA ASP A 29 10.94 1.80 -1.26
C ASP A 29 10.26 1.72 -2.63
N ASN A 30 9.15 0.98 -2.71
CA ASN A 30 8.36 0.77 -3.91
C ASN A 30 6.97 1.39 -3.71
N ARG A 31 6.68 2.46 -4.43
CA ARG A 31 5.38 3.14 -4.41
C ARG A 31 4.38 2.43 -5.32
N VAL A 32 3.14 2.30 -4.86
CA VAL A 32 2.03 1.81 -5.68
C VAL A 32 1.67 2.86 -6.72
N ILE A 33 1.96 2.58 -7.99
CA ILE A 33 1.63 3.46 -9.11
C ILE A 33 0.30 3.02 -9.71
N LEU A 34 -0.64 3.96 -9.82
CA LEU A 34 -1.99 3.72 -10.32
C LEU A 34 -2.34 4.75 -11.40
N PRO A 35 -3.09 4.36 -12.45
CA PRO A 35 -3.56 5.30 -13.47
C PRO A 35 -4.54 6.33 -12.88
N PHE A 36 -4.43 7.58 -13.33
CA PHE A 36 -5.30 8.67 -12.91
C PHE A 36 -6.62 8.67 -13.71
N LEU A 37 -7.72 9.11 -13.08
CA LEU A 37 -9.09 9.19 -13.65
C LEU A 37 -9.67 7.85 -14.15
N THR A 38 -9.13 6.73 -13.68
CA THR A 38 -9.66 5.40 -13.95
C THR A 38 -10.30 4.80 -12.70
N ARG A 39 -11.40 4.07 -12.85
CA ARG A 39 -12.03 3.37 -11.73
C ARG A 39 -11.17 2.15 -11.34
N ILE A 40 -10.65 2.15 -10.13
CA ILE A 40 -9.80 1.09 -9.58
C ILE A 40 -10.60 0.33 -8.52
N ARG A 41 -10.50 -1.00 -8.53
CA ARG A 41 -11.01 -1.87 -7.47
C ARG A 41 -9.83 -2.40 -6.67
N LEU A 42 -9.86 -2.21 -5.35
CA LEU A 42 -8.88 -2.74 -4.42
C LEU A 42 -9.43 -4.00 -3.77
N LEU A 43 -8.62 -5.06 -3.72
CA LEU A 43 -8.86 -6.25 -2.93
C LEU A 43 -7.75 -6.33 -1.89
N VAL A 44 -8.13 -6.48 -0.62
CA VAL A 44 -7.18 -6.46 0.50
C VAL A 44 -7.45 -7.67 1.39
N THR A 45 -6.41 -8.43 1.67
CA THR A 45 -6.42 -9.57 2.60
C THR A 45 -5.08 -9.59 3.35
N SER A 46 -4.94 -10.46 4.35
CA SER A 46 -3.70 -10.62 5.11
C SER A 46 -3.27 -12.08 5.15
N PHE A 47 -1.97 -12.32 5.29
CA PHE A 47 -1.42 -13.67 5.40
C PHE A 47 -1.29 -14.14 6.86
N ASP A 48 -1.09 -13.22 7.80
CA ASP A 48 -0.73 -13.50 9.18
C ASP A 48 -1.81 -13.01 10.16
N VAL A 49 -1.88 -11.70 10.39
CA VAL A 49 -2.75 -11.07 11.39
C VAL A 49 -3.59 -9.97 10.75
N ILE A 50 -4.45 -9.35 11.56
CA ILE A 50 -5.29 -8.25 11.10
C ILE A 50 -4.42 -7.02 10.85
N HIS A 51 -4.53 -6.45 9.66
CA HIS A 51 -4.03 -5.11 9.32
C HIS A 51 -5.15 -4.25 8.74
N SER A 52 -4.87 -2.98 8.48
CA SER A 52 -5.81 -2.06 7.84
C SER A 52 -5.05 -1.19 6.85
N TRP A 53 -5.49 -1.19 5.59
CA TRP A 53 -4.91 -0.41 4.52
C TRP A 53 -5.68 0.90 4.36
N THR A 54 -4.99 2.04 4.45
CA THR A 54 -5.62 3.36 4.47
C THR A 54 -4.87 4.37 3.60
N ILE A 55 -5.61 5.20 2.87
CA ILE A 55 -5.13 6.41 2.20
C ILE A 55 -6.13 7.54 2.51
N PRO A 56 -5.87 8.37 3.53
CA PRO A 56 -6.81 9.40 4.00
C PRO A 56 -7.23 10.41 2.93
N SER A 57 -6.31 10.81 2.04
CA SER A 57 -6.57 11.83 1.01
C SER A 57 -7.61 11.41 -0.04
N ILE A 58 -7.84 10.11 -0.22
CA ILE A 58 -8.92 9.57 -1.08
C ILE A 58 -10.07 8.96 -0.27
N GLY A 59 -10.06 9.11 1.06
CA GLY A 59 -11.12 8.62 1.95
C GLY A 59 -11.24 7.10 2.01
N VAL A 60 -10.17 6.35 1.72
CA VAL A 60 -10.20 4.88 1.72
C VAL A 60 -9.56 4.33 2.99
N LYS A 61 -10.27 3.44 3.68
CA LYS A 61 -9.75 2.54 4.72
C LYS A 61 -10.43 1.19 4.60
N VAL A 62 -9.64 0.11 4.52
CA VAL A 62 -10.13 -1.26 4.38
C VAL A 62 -9.35 -2.18 5.30
N ASP A 63 -10.05 -2.94 6.14
CA ASP A 63 -9.42 -3.92 7.01
C ASP A 63 -9.05 -5.19 6.23
N SER A 64 -7.85 -5.70 6.46
CA SER A 64 -7.31 -6.91 5.85
C SER A 64 -7.34 -8.04 6.87
N LEU A 65 -8.24 -9.00 6.65
CA LEU A 65 -8.48 -10.12 7.56
C LEU A 65 -7.92 -11.40 6.93
N PRO A 66 -7.12 -12.20 7.67
CA PRO A 66 -6.69 -13.50 7.16
C PRO A 66 -7.88 -14.41 6.83
N GLY A 67 -7.88 -15.02 5.65
CA GLY A 67 -8.91 -15.97 5.22
C GLY A 67 -10.22 -15.36 4.68
N ARG A 68 -10.26 -14.05 4.44
CA ARG A 68 -11.35 -13.34 3.74
C ARG A 68 -10.81 -12.64 2.49
#